data_AF-A0A7W0RRE8-F1
#
_entry.id   AF-A0A7W0RRE8-F1
#
_cell.length_a   1.000
_cell.length_b   1.000
_cell.length_c   1.000
_cell.angle_alpha   90.00
_cell.angle_beta   90.00
_cell.angle_gamma   90.00
#
_symmetry.space_group_name_H-M   'P 1'
#
loop_
_entity.id
_entity.type
_entity.pdbx_description
1 polymer ?
#
loop_
_entity_poly.entity_id
_entity_poly.type
_entity_poly.pdbx_seq_one_letter_code
_entity_poly.pdbx_strand_id
1 'polypeptide(L)'
;MSRAGAQPQAVPANEAARALHALFEEEWEYQLRESPTFASALGDRRYNDRWENVSFDAIERRHQHRIETLTRLGKMTRGQL
;
A
#
# COMPACT_ATOMS: atom_id res chain seq x y z
N MET A 1 -28.52 9.93 33.32
CA MET A 1 -27.14 9.98 32.80
C MET A 1 -27.13 9.41 31.38
N SER A 2 -27.32 10.23 30.35
CA SER A 2 -27.19 9.78 28.95
C SER A 2 -25.75 9.92 28.51
N ARG A 3 -25.11 8.80 28.17
CA ARG A 3 -23.84 8.79 27.43
C ARG A 3 -24.14 9.21 25.99
N ALA A 4 -23.57 10.34 25.56
CA ALA A 4 -23.44 10.68 24.16
C ALA A 4 -22.59 9.59 23.49
N GLY A 5 -23.19 8.82 22.58
CA GLY A 5 -22.45 7.92 21.71
C GLY A 5 -21.62 8.77 20.75
N ALA A 6 -20.30 8.75 20.92
CA ALA A 6 -19.39 9.26 19.91
C ALA A 6 -19.56 8.40 18.65
N GLN A 7 -20.31 8.91 17.68
CA GLN A 7 -20.34 8.32 16.35
C GLN A 7 -18.95 8.49 15.73
N PRO A 8 -18.37 7.44 15.11
CA PRO A 8 -17.13 7.59 14.36
C PRO A 8 -17.36 8.66 13.29
N GLN A 9 -16.57 9.73 13.34
CA GLN A 9 -16.68 10.83 12.40
C GLN A 9 -16.45 10.28 10.99
N ALA A 10 -17.43 10.49 10.10
CA ALA A 10 -17.32 10.08 8.72
C ALA A 10 -16.23 10.94 8.05
N VAL A 11 -15.16 10.30 7.59
CA VAL A 11 -14.16 10.92 6.72
C VAL A 11 -14.90 11.34 5.43
N PRO A 12 -14.81 12.61 4.99
CA PRO A 12 -15.46 13.05 3.76
C PRO A 12 -14.93 12.22 2.58
N ALA A 13 -15.80 11.90 1.63
CA ALA A 13 -15.48 10.92 0.58
C ALA A 13 -14.18 11.24 -0.21
N ASN A 14 -13.91 12.53 -0.40
CA ASN A 14 -12.67 13.02 -1.04
C ASN A 14 -11.39 12.65 -0.26
N GLU A 15 -11.43 12.65 1.07
CA GLU A 15 -10.28 12.28 1.90
C GLU A 15 -10.02 10.78 1.88
N ALA A 16 -11.07 9.95 1.88
CA ALA A 16 -10.92 8.50 1.77
C ALA A 16 -10.41 8.08 0.38
N ALA A 17 -10.92 8.70 -0.70
CA ALA A 17 -10.38 8.51 -2.04
C ALA A 17 -8.90 8.92 -2.15
N ARG A 18 -8.53 10.06 -1.53
CA ARG A 18 -7.13 10.51 -1.48
C ARG A 18 -6.23 9.54 -0.72
N ALA A 19 -6.70 9.01 0.41
CA ALA A 19 -5.97 8.01 1.17
C ALA A 19 -5.79 6.69 0.38
N LEU A 20 -6.79 6.28 -0.40
CA LEU A 20 -6.68 5.12 -1.28
C LEU A 20 -5.65 5.35 -2.40
N HIS A 21 -5.68 6.51 -3.06
CA HIS A 21 -4.69 6.84 -4.09
C HIS A 21 -3.27 6.90 -3.53
N ALA A 22 -3.09 7.46 -2.32
CA ALA A 22 -1.81 7.46 -1.65
C ALA A 22 -1.30 6.03 -1.37
N LEU A 23 -2.18 5.12 -0.94
CA LEU A 23 -1.82 3.71 -0.75
C LEU A 23 -1.38 3.06 -2.06
N PHE A 24 -2.07 3.33 -3.18
CA PHE A 24 -1.67 2.78 -4.48
C PHE A 24 -0.32 3.31 -4.96
N GLU A 25 -0.06 4.60 -4.76
CA GLU A 25 1.25 5.20 -5.08
C GLU A 25 2.37 4.58 -4.24
N GLU A 26 2.15 4.41 -2.93
CA GLU A 26 3.10 3.75 -2.02
C GLU A 26 3.41 2.31 -2.48
N GLU A 27 2.38 1.53 -2.82
CA GLU A 27 2.56 0.14 -3.27
C GLU A 27 3.21 0.05 -4.65
N TRP A 28 2.91 0.98 -5.55
CA TRP A 28 3.55 1.06 -6.86
C TRP A 28 5.05 1.26 -6.71
N GLU A 29 5.47 2.27 -5.93
CA GLU A 29 6.88 2.55 -5.67
C GLU A 29 7.57 1.41 -4.92
N TYR A 30 6.86 0.75 -3.99
CA TYR A 30 7.36 -0.45 -3.33
C TYR A 30 7.63 -1.59 -4.32
N GLN A 31 6.69 -1.86 -5.23
CA GLN A 31 6.82 -2.95 -6.21
C GLN A 31 7.97 -2.71 -7.19
N LEU A 32 8.14 -1.47 -7.68
CA LEU A 32 9.25 -1.13 -8.58
C LEU A 32 10.61 -1.34 -7.90
N ARG A 33 10.72 -1.03 -6.61
CA ARG A 33 11.95 -1.27 -5.82
C ARG A 33 12.23 -2.75 -5.58
N GLU A 34 11.20 -3.52 -5.27
CA GLU A 34 11.33 -4.96 -4.97
C GLU A 34 11.50 -5.82 -6.21
N SER A 35 11.08 -5.35 -7.39
CA SER A 35 11.22 -6.05 -8.66
C SER A 35 11.98 -5.21 -9.71
N PRO A 36 13.32 -5.15 -9.62
CA PRO A 36 14.15 -4.33 -10.51
C PRO A 36 14.00 -4.65 -12.00
N THR A 37 13.76 -5.92 -12.34
CA THR A 37 13.55 -6.37 -13.72
C THR A 37 12.22 -5.90 -14.28
N PHE A 38 11.17 -5.89 -13.45
CA PHE A 38 9.87 -5.34 -13.80
C PHE A 38 9.94 -3.82 -13.98
N ALA A 39 10.60 -3.10 -13.06
CA ALA A 39 10.84 -1.66 -13.21
C ALA A 39 11.57 -1.34 -14.52
N SER A 40 12.62 -2.09 -14.84
CA SER A 40 13.37 -1.94 -16.09
C SER A 40 12.52 -2.21 -17.33
N ALA A 41 11.64 -3.22 -17.29
CA ALA A 41 10.71 -3.54 -18.38
C ALA A 41 9.70 -2.41 -18.64
N LEU A 42 9.37 -1.62 -17.62
CA LEU A 42 8.53 -0.42 -17.72
C LEU A 42 9.30 0.85 -18.12
N GLY A 43 10.63 0.76 -18.30
CA GLY A 43 11.50 1.89 -18.63
C GLY A 43 12.04 2.65 -17.41
N ASP A 44 11.70 2.24 -16.19
CA ASP A 44 12.27 2.80 -14.96
C ASP A 44 13.65 2.17 -14.69
N ARG A 45 14.70 2.99 -14.78
CA ARG A 45 16.10 2.55 -14.65
C ARG A 45 16.68 2.79 -13.26
N ARG A 46 15.90 3.25 -12.26
CA ARG A 46 16.39 3.54 -10.90
C ARG A 46 17.05 2.35 -10.20
N TYR A 47 16.74 1.12 -10.61
CA TYR A 47 17.24 -0.13 -10.00
C TYR A 47 17.96 -1.04 -11.00
N ASN A 48 18.39 -0.52 -12.16
CA ASN A 48 18.89 -1.35 -13.26
C ASN A 48 20.26 -2.04 -12.99
N ASP A 49 20.86 -1.76 -11.85
CA ASP A 49 22.09 -2.34 -11.32
C ASP A 49 21.84 -3.52 -10.36
N ARG A 50 20.57 -3.91 -10.17
CA ARG A 50 20.16 -4.90 -9.17
C ARG A 50 19.33 -6.04 -9.76
N TRP A 51 19.41 -7.18 -9.11
CA TRP A 51 18.46 -8.29 -9.27
C TRP A 51 17.49 -8.34 -8.10
N GLU A 52 16.34 -8.98 -8.30
CA GLU A 52 15.42 -9.27 -7.20
C GLU A 52 16.12 -10.13 -6.14
N ASN A 53 15.96 -9.76 -4.87
CA ASN A 53 16.44 -10.57 -3.76
C ASN A 53 15.44 -11.70 -3.48
N VAL A 54 15.84 -12.93 -3.84
CA VAL A 54 15.04 -14.16 -3.71
C VAL A 54 15.42 -14.99 -2.48
N SER A 55 16.14 -14.42 -1.51
CA SER A 55 16.38 -15.08 -0.23
C SER A 55 15.08 -15.29 0.55
N PHE A 56 15.07 -16.28 1.45
CA PHE A 56 13.94 -16.56 2.33
C PHE A 56 13.52 -15.31 3.14
N ASP A 57 14.49 -14.61 3.75
CA ASP A 57 14.23 -13.41 4.54
C ASP A 57 13.61 -12.29 3.70
N ALA A 58 14.03 -12.13 2.44
CA ALA A 58 13.47 -11.14 1.55
C ALA A 58 12.02 -11.49 1.16
N ILE A 59 11.74 -12.76 0.92
CA ILE A 59 10.39 -13.26 0.64
C ILE A 59 9.48 -13.05 1.86
N GLU A 60 9.95 -13.38 3.06
CA GLU A 60 9.17 -13.21 4.29
C GLU A 60 8.87 -11.73 4.54
N ARG A 61 9.86 -10.84 4.36
CA ARG A 61 9.62 -9.38 4.44
C ARG A 61 8.56 -8.91 3.44
N ARG A 62 8.62 -9.36 2.17
CA ARG A 62 7.61 -9.01 1.16
C ARG A 62 6.24 -9.57 1.50
N HIS A 63 6.17 -10.74 2.15
CA HIS A 63 4.94 -11.34 2.61
C HIS A 63 4.31 -10.52 3.75
N GLN A 64 5.10 -10.12 4.75
CA GLN A 64 4.62 -9.28 5.86
C GLN A 64 4.15 -7.91 5.38
N HIS A 65 4.92 -7.25 4.50
CA HIS A 65 4.50 -5.99 3.87
C HIS A 65 3.11 -6.12 3.20
N ARG A 66 2.87 -7.22 2.48
CA ARG A 66 1.57 -7.47 1.82
C ARG A 66 0.43 -7.62 2.82
N ILE A 67 0.65 -8.32 3.93
CA ILE A 67 -0.34 -8.46 5.01
C ILE A 67 -0.69 -7.10 5.60
N GLU A 68 0.33 -6.26 5.85
CA GLU A 68 0.15 -4.92 6.39
C GLU A 68 -0.62 -4.01 5.43
N THR A 69 -0.27 -4.01 4.15
CA THR A 69 -0.96 -3.25 3.10
C THR A 69 -2.42 -3.70 2.97
N LEU A 70 -2.70 -5.00 2.93
CA LEU A 70 -4.06 -5.52 2.87
C LEU A 70 -4.86 -5.16 4.13
N THR A 71 -4.22 -5.16 5.29
CA THR A 71 -4.83 -4.73 6.55
C THR A 71 -5.17 -3.24 6.52
N ARG A 72 -4.30 -2.39 5.96
CA ARG A 72 -4.57 -0.95 5.75
C ARG A 72 -5.73 -0.74 4.78
N LEU A 73 -5.71 -1.44 3.64
CA LEU A 73 -6.77 -1.37 2.63
C LEU A 73 -8.13 -1.82 3.20
N GLY A 74 -8.15 -2.89 3.98
CA GLY A 74 -9.38 -3.42 4.59
C GLY A 74 -10.04 -2.48 5.61
N LYS A 75 -9.31 -1.49 6.13
CA LYS A 75 -9.86 -0.45 7.01
C LYS A 75 -10.52 0.70 6.22
N MET A 76 -10.32 0.76 4.90
CA MET A 76 -10.95 1.78 4.05
C MET A 76 -12.37 1.34 3.69
N THR A 77 -13.37 2.19 3.99
CA THR A 77 -14.77 1.85 3.73
C THR A 77 -15.15 2.19 2.30
N ARG A 78 -15.56 1.19 1.51
CA ARG A 78 -15.92 1.38 0.09
C ARG A 78 -17.03 2.41 -0.16
N GLY A 79 -17.98 2.55 0.76
CA GLY A 79 -19.05 3.56 0.66
C GLY A 79 -18.59 5.00 0.89
N GLN A 80 -17.33 5.20 1.24
CA GLN A 80 -16.69 6.50 1.43
C GLN A 80 -15.69 6.82 0.30
N LEU A 81 -15.55 5.97 -0.72
CA LEU A 81 -14.66 6.20 -1.87
C LEU A 81 -15.35 6.99 -2.98
#